data_AF-A0A949U929-F1
#
_entry.id   AF-A0A949U929-F1
#
_cell.length_a   1.000
_cell.length_b   1.000
_cell.length_c   1.000
_cell.angle_alpha   90.00
_cell.angle_beta   90.00
_cell.angle_gamma   90.00
#
_symmetry.space_group_name_H-M   'P 1'
#
loop_
_entity.id
_entity.type
_entity.pdbx_description
1 polymer ?
#
loop_
_entity_poly.entity_id
_entity_poly.type
_entity_poly.pdbx_seq_one_letter_code
_entity_poly.pdbx_strand_id
1 'polypeptide(L)'
;DPICAILIGLNILWSGGLLVWRSARGLLDYADPLVGRDLGRKLESVCSELGLTYHGVRFRTTGFRLMVELHLLFPYDCPVGEAHNAATRLEERLPGVLGMPAEVVTHLEALEDHSHVHRDEHYTGKPG
;
A
#
# COMPACT_ATOMS: atom_id res chain seq x y z
N ASP A 1 -28.48 -3.80 -43.37
CA ASP A 1 -27.44 -4.77 -43.71
C ASP A 1 -27.20 -5.68 -42.49
N PRO A 2 -27.63 -6.94 -42.53
CA PRO A 2 -27.53 -7.89 -41.41
C PRO A 2 -26.09 -8.10 -40.91
N ILE A 3 -25.11 -8.00 -41.81
CA ILE A 3 -23.69 -8.22 -41.50
C ILE A 3 -23.18 -7.07 -40.61
N CYS A 4 -23.51 -5.83 -40.96
CA CYS A 4 -23.17 -4.65 -40.17
C CYS A 4 -23.75 -4.73 -38.75
N ALA A 5 -25.01 -5.20 -38.61
CA ALA A 5 -25.64 -5.33 -37.31
C ALA A 5 -24.94 -6.37 -36.40
N ILE A 6 -24.52 -7.50 -36.97
CA ILE A 6 -23.77 -8.54 -36.23
C ILE A 6 -22.41 -8.00 -35.77
N LEU A 7 -21.69 -7.28 -36.65
CA LEU A 7 -20.39 -6.69 -36.32
C LEU A 7 -20.49 -5.66 -35.19
N ILE A 8 -21.52 -4.80 -35.24
CA ILE A 8 -21.78 -3.81 -34.19
C ILE A 8 -22.13 -4.52 -32.88
N GLY A 9 -22.98 -5.55 -32.92
CA GLY A 9 -23.34 -6.36 -31.76
C GLY A 9 -22.11 -7.00 -31.10
N LEU A 10 -21.21 -7.58 -31.89
CA LEU A 10 -19.96 -8.15 -31.39
C LEU A 10 -19.03 -7.10 -30.75
N ASN A 11 -18.92 -5.93 -31.36
CA ASN A 11 -18.09 -4.84 -30.84
C ASN A 11 -18.61 -4.33 -29.49
N ILE A 12 -19.94 -4.20 -29.35
CA ILE A 12 -20.58 -3.78 -28.11
C ILE A 12 -20.38 -4.85 -27.02
N LEU A 13 -20.59 -6.14 -27.33
CA LEU A 13 -20.37 -7.23 -26.39
C LEU A 13 -18.91 -7.28 -25.92
N TRP A 14 -17.95 -7.12 -26.83
CA TRP A 14 -16.53 -7.07 -26.50
C TRP A 14 -16.19 -5.89 -25.60
N SER A 15 -16.62 -4.69 -25.99
CA SER A 15 -16.32 -3.45 -25.25
C SER A 15 -16.99 -3.46 -23.86
N GLY A 16 -18.23 -3.94 -23.78
CA GLY A 16 -18.96 -4.12 -22.53
C GLY A 16 -18.28 -5.13 -21.62
N GLY A 17 -17.89 -6.29 -22.16
CA GLY A 17 -17.15 -7.32 -21.42
C GLY A 17 -15.80 -6.81 -20.90
N LEU A 18 -15.04 -6.08 -21.73
CA LEU A 18 -13.77 -5.48 -21.34
C LEU A 18 -13.94 -4.44 -20.21
N LEU A 19 -15.00 -3.64 -20.26
CA LEU A 19 -15.30 -2.65 -19.23
C LEU A 19 -15.66 -3.31 -17.90
N VAL A 20 -16.58 -4.29 -17.91
CA VAL A 20 -16.95 -5.07 -16.72
C VAL A 20 -15.74 -5.75 -16.11
N TRP A 21 -14.86 -6.33 -16.95
CA TRP A 21 -13.64 -6.98 -16.50
C TRP A 21 -12.65 -6.03 -15.84
N ARG A 22 -12.49 -4.82 -16.39
CA ARG A 22 -11.65 -3.77 -15.78
C ARG A 22 -12.21 -3.31 -14.44
N SER A 23 -13.52 -3.09 -14.35
CA SER A 23 -14.19 -2.74 -13.10
C SER A 23 -14.05 -3.84 -12.05
N ALA A 24 -14.19 -5.11 -12.43
CA ALA A 24 -13.99 -6.24 -11.53
C ALA A 24 -12.55 -6.33 -11.01
N ARG A 25 -11.54 -6.09 -11.87
CA ARG A 25 -10.13 -6.05 -11.47
C ARG A 25 -9.75 -4.87 -10.59
N GLY A 26 -10.45 -3.74 -10.72
CA GLY A 26 -10.26 -2.60 -9.80
C GLY A 26 -10.88 -2.81 -8.43
N LEU A 27 -11.84 -3.74 -8.31
CA LEU A 27 -12.52 -4.07 -7.05
C LEU A 27 -11.87 -5.25 -6.31
N LEU A 28 -11.34 -6.24 -7.03
CA LEU A 28 -10.43 -7.22 -6.47
C LEU A 28 -9.12 -6.50 -6.13
N ASP A 29 -8.67 -6.54 -4.87
CA ASP A 29 -7.39 -5.99 -4.39
C ASP A 29 -6.19 -6.59 -5.14
N TYR A 30 -6.04 -6.26 -6.43
CA TYR A 30 -4.91 -6.64 -7.24
C TYR A 30 -3.80 -5.64 -6.92
N ALA A 31 -3.01 -5.98 -5.90
CA ALA A 31 -1.74 -5.32 -5.64
C ALA A 31 -0.82 -5.60 -6.84
N ASP A 32 -0.61 -4.58 -7.69
CA ASP A 32 0.35 -4.68 -8.80
C ASP A 32 1.75 -5.00 -8.21
N PRO A 33 2.35 -6.15 -8.55
CA PRO A 33 3.66 -6.55 -8.01
C PRO A 33 4.77 -5.53 -8.31
N LEU A 34 4.65 -4.74 -9.39
CA LEU A 34 5.63 -3.70 -9.71
C LEU A 34 5.53 -2.52 -8.75
N VAL A 35 4.31 -2.14 -8.38
CA VAL A 35 4.05 -1.08 -7.39
C VAL A 35 4.55 -1.54 -6.02
N GLY A 36 4.31 -2.80 -5.66
CA GLY A 36 4.84 -3.41 -4.43
C GLY A 36 6.37 -3.31 -4.34
N ARG A 37 7.09 -3.76 -5.37
CA ARG A 37 8.57 -3.66 -5.42
C ARG A 37 9.08 -2.24 -5.28
N ASP A 38 8.46 -1.29 -5.97
CA ASP A 38 8.89 0.11 -5.91
C ASP A 38 8.64 0.72 -4.53
N LEU A 39 7.45 0.47 -3.96
CA LEU A 39 7.11 0.86 -2.60
C LEU A 39 8.10 0.29 -1.59
N GLY A 40 8.37 -1.02 -1.64
CA GLY A 40 9.28 -1.70 -0.72
C GLY A 40 10.68 -1.08 -0.72
N ARG A 41 11.27 -0.86 -1.90
CA ARG A 41 12.60 -0.24 -2.02
C ARG A 41 12.64 1.18 -1.47
N LYS A 42 11.64 2.00 -1.78
CA LYS A 42 11.58 3.40 -1.34
C LYS A 42 11.30 3.51 0.15
N LEU A 43 10.39 2.69 0.67
CA LEU A 43 10.10 2.61 2.09
C LEU A 43 11.33 2.20 2.89
N GLU A 44 12.04 1.16 2.45
CA GLU A 44 13.29 0.71 3.08
C GLU A 44 14.35 1.83 3.10
N SER A 45 14.51 2.56 1.98
CA SER A 45 15.43 3.71 1.91
C SER A 45 15.06 4.80 2.92
N VAL A 46 13.80 5.24 2.94
CA VAL A 46 13.36 6.33 3.81
C VAL A 46 13.44 5.91 5.28
N CYS A 47 13.01 4.70 5.64
CA CYS A 47 13.10 4.18 7.00
C CYS A 47 14.56 4.04 7.45
N SER A 48 15.45 3.55 6.58
CA SER A 48 16.88 3.45 6.90
C SER A 48 17.51 4.82 7.15
N GLU A 49 17.13 5.85 6.40
CA GLU A 49 17.61 7.21 6.61
C GLU A 49 17.08 7.86 7.88
N LEU A 50 15.85 7.51 8.29
CA LEU A 50 15.23 7.99 9.53
C LEU A 50 15.59 7.15 10.76
N GLY A 51 16.27 6.02 10.58
CA GLY A 51 16.60 5.09 11.67
C GLY A 51 15.38 4.35 12.24
N LEU A 52 14.35 4.14 11.41
CA LEU A 52 13.08 3.53 11.82
C LEU A 52 13.03 2.04 11.51
N THR A 53 12.57 1.25 12.48
CA THR A 53 12.25 -0.16 12.28
C THR A 53 10.76 -0.29 12.04
N TYR A 54 10.38 -1.07 11.02
CA TYR A 54 8.99 -1.21 10.61
C TYR A 54 8.66 -2.65 10.20
N HIS A 55 7.39 -2.98 10.22
CA HIS A 55 6.85 -4.25 9.72
C HIS A 55 5.38 -4.08 9.31
N GLY A 56 4.72 -5.16 8.91
CA GLY A 56 3.28 -5.14 8.68
C GLY A 56 2.81 -4.32 7.47
N VAL A 57 3.65 -4.15 6.44
CA VAL A 57 3.33 -3.24 5.34
C VAL A 57 2.17 -3.76 4.51
N ARG A 58 1.13 -2.94 4.43
CA ARG A 58 -0.04 -3.16 3.60
C ARG A 58 -0.17 -2.00 2.65
N PHE A 59 -0.53 -2.31 1.41
CA PHE A 59 -0.84 -1.27 0.45
C PHE A 59 -1.98 -1.71 -0.45
N ARG A 60 -2.73 -0.73 -0.92
CA ARG A 60 -3.76 -0.91 -1.94
C ARG A 60 -3.82 0.32 -2.83
N THR A 61 -4.20 0.10 -4.08
CA THR A 61 -4.42 1.19 -5.03
C THR A 61 -5.90 1.54 -5.03
N THR A 62 -6.23 2.77 -4.63
CA THR A 62 -7.60 3.28 -4.61
C THR A 62 -7.72 4.40 -5.63
N GLY A 63 -8.36 4.14 -6.77
CA GLY A 63 -8.44 5.11 -7.86
C GLY A 63 -7.05 5.42 -8.42
N PHE A 64 -6.58 6.66 -8.23
CA PHE A 64 -5.27 7.13 -8.70
C PHE A 64 -4.25 7.35 -7.57
N ARG A 65 -4.52 6.85 -6.37
CA ARG A 65 -3.65 7.00 -5.21
C ARG A 65 -3.31 5.66 -4.57
N LEU A 66 -2.15 5.61 -3.94
CA LEU A 66 -1.70 4.52 -3.11
C LEU A 66 -2.13 4.77 -1.67
N MET A 67 -2.75 3.80 -1.02
CA MET A 67 -2.91 3.79 0.44
C MET A 67 -1.88 2.84 1.00
N VAL A 68 -1.06 3.31 1.95
CA VAL A 68 -0.01 2.53 2.60
C VAL A 68 -0.24 2.56 4.11
N GLU A 69 -0.26 1.39 4.72
CA GLU A 69 -0.36 1.20 6.16
C GLU A 69 0.84 0.37 6.62
N LEU A 70 1.46 0.75 7.73
CA LEU A 70 2.59 0.03 8.30
C LEU A 70 2.72 0.26 9.80
N HIS A 71 3.45 -0.61 10.46
CA HIS A 71 3.73 -0.51 11.88
C HIS A 71 5.17 -0.06 12.10
N LEU A 72 5.38 0.91 12.99
CA LEU A 72 6.68 1.41 13.40
C LEU A 72 6.97 0.98 14.84
N LEU A 73 8.17 0.49 15.08
CA LEU A 73 8.58 -0.04 16.37
C LEU A 73 9.42 0.97 17.14
N PHE A 74 9.04 1.23 18.39
CA PHE A 74 9.72 2.15 19.30
C PHE A 74 9.99 1.48 20.65
N PRO A 75 11.12 1.78 21.32
CA PRO A 75 11.37 1.36 22.69
C PRO A 75 10.33 1.90 23.68
N TYR A 76 10.11 1.20 24.79
CA TYR A 76 9.17 1.65 25.84
C TYR A 76 9.49 2.99 26.46
N ASP A 77 10.77 3.35 26.55
CA ASP A 77 11.22 4.62 27.10
C ASP A 77 11.14 5.78 26.09
N CYS A 78 10.74 5.50 24.85
CA CYS A 78 10.50 6.53 23.83
C CYS A 78 9.26 7.37 24.20
N PRO A 79 9.40 8.70 24.35
CA PRO A 79 8.25 9.56 24.55
C PRO A 79 7.30 9.49 23.35
N VAL A 80 5.98 9.39 23.59
CA VAL A 80 4.97 9.32 22.52
C VAL A 80 5.09 10.49 21.53
N GLY A 81 5.47 11.68 22.01
CA GLY A 81 5.71 12.82 21.14
C GLY A 81 6.89 12.64 20.19
N GLU A 82 7.96 11.97 20.62
CA GLU A 82 9.11 11.67 19.75
C GLU A 82 8.76 10.58 18.73
N ALA A 83 8.08 9.52 19.17
CA ALA A 83 7.59 8.47 18.29
C ALA A 83 6.63 9.04 17.22
N HIS A 84 5.69 9.89 17.63
CA HIS A 84 4.77 10.57 16.71
C HIS A 84 5.53 11.49 15.74
N ASN A 85 6.49 12.30 16.20
CA ASN A 85 7.27 13.15 15.32
C ASN A 85 8.06 12.34 14.28
N ALA A 86 8.62 11.19 14.67
CA ALA A 86 9.36 10.32 13.77
C ALA A 86 8.44 9.67 12.74
N ALA A 87 7.25 9.22 13.17
CA ALA A 87 6.19 8.72 12.30
C ALA A 87 5.71 9.76 11.29
N THR A 88 5.38 10.97 11.74
CA THR A 88 4.96 12.08 10.86
C THR A 88 6.01 12.41 9.81
N ARG A 89 7.31 12.39 10.17
CA ARG A 89 8.39 12.59 9.20
C ARG A 89 8.40 11.51 8.11
N LEU A 90 8.11 10.27 8.45
CA LEU A 90 8.00 9.19 7.47
C LEU A 90 6.75 9.38 6.59
N GLU A 91 5.60 9.66 7.20
CA GLU A 91 4.31 9.86 6.53
C GLU A 91 4.33 11.02 5.54
N GLU A 92 5.03 12.12 5.85
CA GLU A 92 5.19 13.27 4.97
C GLU A 92 6.22 13.03 3.85
N ARG A 93 7.27 12.25 4.15
CA ARG A 93 8.41 12.07 3.22
C ARG A 93 8.18 10.98 2.20
N LEU A 94 7.55 9.87 2.58
CA LEU A 94 7.34 8.72 1.71
C LEU A 94 6.49 9.05 0.47
N PRO A 95 5.39 9.81 0.54
CA PRO A 95 4.64 10.24 -0.65
C PRO A 95 5.50 11.01 -1.66
N GLY A 96 6.44 11.82 -1.18
CA GLY A 96 7.30 12.65 -2.05
C GLY A 96 8.30 11.86 -2.90
N VAL A 97 8.60 10.61 -2.53
CA VAL A 97 9.50 9.74 -3.30
C VAL A 97 8.75 8.73 -4.17
N LEU A 98 7.44 8.58 -3.99
CA LEU A 98 6.61 7.66 -4.76
C LEU A 98 6.24 8.27 -6.12
N GLY A 99 6.09 7.41 -7.14
CA GLY A 99 5.74 7.84 -8.50
C GLY A 99 4.27 8.20 -8.70
N MET A 100 3.47 8.17 -7.63
CA MET A 100 2.05 8.44 -7.63
C MET A 100 1.61 9.04 -6.29
N PRO A 101 0.48 9.77 -6.23
CA PRO A 101 -0.06 10.27 -4.97
C PRO A 101 -0.23 9.13 -3.96
N ALA A 102 0.20 9.35 -2.73
CA ALA A 102 0.10 8.34 -1.67
C ALA A 102 -0.41 8.96 -0.37
N GLU A 103 -1.18 8.17 0.36
CA GLU A 103 -1.61 8.41 1.74
C GLU A 103 -0.96 7.32 2.59
N VAL A 104 -0.22 7.74 3.62
CA VAL A 104 0.56 6.84 4.49
C VAL A 104 0.03 7.01 5.91
N VAL A 105 -0.31 5.90 6.55
CA VAL A 105 -0.76 5.87 7.94
C VAL A 105 0.09 4.87 8.70
N THR A 106 0.63 5.28 9.84
CA THR A 106 1.46 4.43 10.68
C THR A 106 0.77 4.06 11.99
N HIS A 107 1.02 2.84 12.45
CA HIS A 107 0.71 2.43 13.82
C HIS A 107 2.00 2.40 14.63
N LEU A 108 2.01 3.04 15.81
CA LEU A 108 3.17 3.02 16.71
C LEU A 108 3.04 1.83 17.65
N GLU A 109 4.05 0.97 17.65
CA GLU A 109 4.09 -0.25 18.46
C GLU A 109 5.35 -0.28 19.33
N ALA A 110 5.25 -0.95 20.48
CA ALA A 110 6.39 -1.16 21.35
C ALA A 110 7.29 -2.28 20.80
N LEU A 111 8.58 -2.04 20.71
CA LEU A 111 9.56 -3.00 20.19
C LEU A 111 9.62 -4.27 21.04
N GLU A 112 9.56 -4.13 22.37
CA GLU A 112 9.87 -5.17 23.35
C GLU A 112 8.77 -6.24 23.49
N ASP A 113 7.52 -5.86 23.28
CA ASP A 113 6.35 -6.70 23.59
C ASP A 113 5.50 -6.98 22.33
N HIS A 114 6.01 -6.57 21.17
CA HIS A 114 5.36 -6.77 19.88
C HIS A 114 4.98 -8.24 19.64
N SER A 115 5.86 -9.19 19.96
CA SER A 115 5.62 -10.63 19.78
C SER A 115 4.78 -11.28 20.88
N HIS A 116 4.57 -10.58 22.00
CA HIS A 116 3.92 -11.11 23.20
C HIS A 116 2.46 -10.62 23.32
N VAL A 117 2.15 -9.41 22.86
CA VAL A 117 0.78 -8.85 22.84
C VAL A 117 0.02 -9.26 21.58
N HIS A 118 0.69 -9.37 20.44
CA HIS A 118 0.08 -9.88 19.21
C HIS A 118 0.08 -11.41 19.21
N ARG A 119 -1.05 -12.00 19.64
CA ARG A 119 -1.26 -13.46 19.71
C ARG A 119 -1.41 -14.13 18.33
N ASP A 120 -1.74 -13.34 17.31
CA ASP A 120 -1.83 -13.73 15.90
C ASP A 120 -0.80 -12.92 15.10
N GLU A 121 -0.05 -13.56 14.19
CA GLU A 121 0.87 -12.88 13.29
C GLU A 121 0.11 -11.89 12.37
N HIS A 122 0.45 -10.61 12.45
CA HIS A 122 0.08 -9.65 11.42
C HIS A 122 0.75 -10.03 10.10
N TYR A 123 0.12 -9.72 8.97
CA TYR A 123 0.70 -9.93 7.64
C TYR A 123 2.12 -9.35 7.59
N THR A 124 3.15 -10.22 7.58
CA THR A 124 4.57 -9.84 7.64
C THR A 124 5.16 -9.46 6.29
N GLY A 125 4.32 -9.41 5.24
CA GLY A 125 4.77 -9.24 3.88
C GLY A 125 5.43 -7.89 3.67
N LYS A 126 6.77 -7.85 3.66
CA LYS A 126 7.48 -6.82 2.90
C LYS A 126 7.01 -6.95 1.45
N PRO A 127 6.55 -5.87 0.80
CA PRO A 127 6.12 -5.96 -0.58
C PRO A 127 7.33 -6.37 -1.43
N GLY A 128 7.28 -7.62 -1.91
CA GLY A 128 8.33 -8.23 -2.76
C GLY A 128 8.28 -7.75 -4.19
#